data_AF-A0A822J4X6-F1
#
_entry.id   AF-A0A822J4X6-F1
#
_cell.length_a   1.000
_cell.length_b   1.000
_cell.length_c   1.000
_cell.angle_alpha   90.00
_cell.angle_beta   90.00
_cell.angle_gamma   90.00
#
_symmetry.space_group_name_H-M   'P 1'
#
loop_
_entity.id
_entity.type
_entity.pdbx_description
1 polymer ?
#
loop_
_entity_poly.entity_id
_entity_poly.type
_entity_poly.pdbx_seq_one_letter_code
_entity_poly.pdbx_strand_id
1 'polypeptide(L)'
;MSRSRLSSTAPSPCGLDSNVRLKPSGIEWLGDVPEHWCLRRVGLIFKERNQCGSNGLPILVVSLNTGVTVGNEEDEGGRPRRLIEDRSTYKLAIKGDVAYNMMRMWQGAVGSRSGRWLG
;
A
#
# COMPACT_ATOMS: atom_id res chain seq x y z
N MET A 1 -22.52 47.03 1.78
CA MET A 1 -21.48 46.14 2.33
C MET A 1 -22.16 44.95 2.98
N SER A 2 -22.25 43.80 2.30
CA SER A 2 -22.68 42.54 2.92
C SER A 2 -21.94 41.39 2.22
N ARG A 3 -20.88 40.88 2.85
CA ARG A 3 -20.22 39.65 2.40
C ARG A 3 -20.99 38.47 2.99
N SER A 4 -21.72 37.78 2.14
CA SER A 4 -22.34 36.48 2.40
C SER A 4 -21.26 35.49 2.86
N ARG A 5 -21.45 34.93 4.06
CA ARG A 5 -20.58 33.94 4.67
C ARG A 5 -20.78 32.62 3.92
N LEU A 6 -19.81 32.22 3.11
CA LEU A 6 -19.78 30.89 2.51
C LEU A 6 -19.72 29.86 3.65
N SER A 7 -20.72 28.96 3.68
CA SER A 7 -20.72 27.78 4.54
C SER A 7 -19.59 26.86 4.08
N SER A 8 -18.56 26.74 4.91
CA SER A 8 -17.47 25.78 4.72
C SER A 8 -17.97 24.40 5.12
N THR A 9 -18.41 23.60 4.15
CA THR A 9 -18.56 22.16 4.34
C THR A 9 -17.16 21.55 4.24
N ALA A 10 -16.57 21.19 5.38
CA ALA A 10 -15.34 20.42 5.42
C ALA A 10 -15.56 19.07 4.69
N PRO A 11 -14.60 18.60 3.88
CA PRO A 11 -14.72 17.33 3.18
C PRO A 11 -14.90 16.19 4.20
N SER A 12 -15.96 15.41 4.04
CA SER A 12 -16.16 14.19 4.84
C SER A 12 -15.02 13.21 4.52
N PRO A 13 -14.33 12.65 5.52
CA PRO A 13 -13.22 11.75 5.26
C PRO A 13 -13.75 10.46 4.63
N CYS A 14 -13.59 10.33 3.31
CA CYS A 14 -13.90 9.11 2.58
C CYS A 14 -13.17 7.93 3.22
N GLY A 15 -13.91 7.05 3.89
CA GLY A 15 -13.38 5.81 4.48
C GLY A 15 -13.09 5.83 5.99
N LEU A 16 -13.40 6.92 6.70
CA LEU A 16 -13.44 6.90 8.18
C LEU A 16 -14.89 6.79 8.65
N ASP A 17 -15.14 5.92 9.63
CA ASP A 17 -16.45 5.84 10.29
C ASP A 17 -16.83 7.23 10.84
N SER A 18 -17.98 7.73 10.39
CA SER A 18 -18.49 9.07 10.70
C SER A 18 -18.86 9.26 12.16
N ASN A 19 -18.97 8.18 12.95
CA ASN A 19 -19.31 8.24 14.38
C ASN A 19 -18.11 8.40 15.31
N VAL A 20 -16.90 8.58 14.77
CA VAL A 20 -15.69 8.65 15.58
C VAL A 20 -15.40 10.09 15.99
N ARG A 21 -15.13 10.30 17.29
CA ARG A 21 -14.66 11.58 17.82
C ARG A 21 -13.32 11.96 17.17
N LEU A 22 -13.19 13.23 16.83
CA LEU A 22 -11.99 13.77 16.19
C LEU A 22 -11.20 14.65 17.16
N LYS A 23 -9.88 14.72 16.96
CA LYS A 23 -8.95 15.62 17.64
C LYS A 23 -8.05 16.32 16.62
N PRO A 24 -7.57 17.54 16.89
CA PRO A 24 -6.63 18.20 15.99
C PRO A 24 -5.33 17.38 15.88
N SER A 25 -4.87 17.14 14.65
CA SER A 25 -3.64 16.37 14.42
C SER A 25 -2.35 17.12 14.80
N GLY A 26 -2.41 18.46 14.86
CA GLY A 26 -1.23 19.32 15.01
C GLY A 26 -0.40 19.47 13.73
N ILE A 27 -0.89 18.97 12.58
CA ILE A 27 -0.25 19.08 11.27
C ILE A 27 -1.14 19.94 10.36
N GLU A 28 -0.61 21.06 9.87
CA GLU A 28 -1.37 22.10 9.16
C GLU A 28 -2.18 21.56 7.97
N TRP A 29 -1.61 20.66 7.19
CA TRP A 29 -2.25 20.13 5.97
C TRP A 29 -3.19 18.93 6.21
N LEU A 30 -3.18 18.33 7.41
CA LEU A 30 -3.91 17.09 7.69
C LEU A 30 -5.28 17.33 8.36
N GLY A 31 -5.41 18.42 9.14
CA GLY A 31 -6.64 18.74 9.87
C GLY A 31 -6.90 17.83 11.07
N ASP A 32 -8.16 17.49 11.32
CA ASP A 32 -8.57 16.67 12.46
C ASP A 32 -8.49 15.17 12.13
N VAL A 33 -8.08 14.37 13.13
CA VAL A 33 -7.90 12.92 13.04
C VAL A 33 -8.71 12.21 14.12
N PRO A 34 -9.06 10.93 13.96
CA PRO A 34 -9.73 10.17 15.00
C PRO A 34 -9.01 10.21 16.35
N GLU A 35 -9.76 10.42 17.43
CA GLU A 35 -9.22 10.62 18.77
C GLU A 35 -8.43 9.39 19.25
N HIS A 36 -8.88 8.20 18.87
CA HIS A 36 -8.25 6.92 19.20
C HIS A 36 -6.95 6.63 18.41
N TRP A 37 -6.59 7.45 17.42
CA TRP A 37 -5.34 7.25 16.67
C TRP A 37 -4.14 7.61 17.53
N CYS A 38 -3.16 6.71 17.55
CA CYS A 38 -1.86 6.93 18.17
C CYS A 38 -0.82 7.26 17.10
N LEU A 39 -0.02 8.28 17.34
CA LEU A 39 1.14 8.60 16.49
C LEU A 39 2.24 7.56 16.73
N ARG A 40 2.67 6.90 15.65
CA ARG A 40 3.84 6.02 15.67
C ARG A 40 4.75 6.32 14.49
N ARG A 41 6.06 6.19 14.69
CA ARG A 41 7.02 6.22 13.59
C ARG A 41 6.82 4.99 12.71
N VAL A 42 6.65 5.18 11.41
CA VAL A 42 6.43 4.09 10.43
C VAL A 42 7.52 3.02 10.52
N GLY A 43 8.78 3.43 10.71
CA GLY A 43 9.92 2.50 10.85
C GLY A 43 9.86 1.58 12.07
N LEU A 44 8.95 1.83 13.03
CA LEU A 44 8.71 0.93 14.17
C LEU A 44 7.59 -0.09 13.90
N ILE A 45 6.82 0.09 12.83
CA ILE A 45 5.66 -0.75 12.50
C ILE A 45 6.10 -1.92 11.62
N PHE A 46 7.07 -1.68 10.72
CA PHE A 46 7.54 -2.67 9.76
C PHE A 46 8.95 -3.14 10.08
N LYS A 47 9.22 -4.42 9.79
CA LYS A 47 10.55 -5.00 9.81
C LYS A 47 10.87 -5.53 8.42
N GLU A 48 12.08 -5.28 7.94
CA GLU A 48 12.54 -5.88 6.69
C GLU A 48 12.63 -7.40 6.85
N ARG A 49 12.01 -8.12 5.91
CA ARG A 49 12.23 -9.56 5.76
C ARG A 49 13.46 -9.79 4.89
N ASN A 50 14.47 -10.42 5.46
CA ASN A 50 15.65 -10.88 4.75
C ASN A 50 15.70 -12.41 4.79
N GLN A 51 14.87 -13.02 3.95
CA GLN A 51 14.76 -14.48 3.81
C GLN A 51 14.67 -14.80 2.33
N CYS A 52 15.45 -15.78 1.87
CA CYS A 52 15.41 -16.26 0.50
C CYS A 52 14.17 -17.12 0.25
N GLY A 53 13.67 -17.07 -0.98
CA GLY A 53 12.63 -17.97 -1.49
C GLY A 53 13.19 -19.37 -1.76
N SER A 54 12.34 -20.21 -2.36
CA SER A 54 12.71 -21.55 -2.83
C SER A 54 12.16 -21.79 -4.24
N ASN A 55 12.80 -22.68 -4.99
CA ASN A 55 12.47 -22.98 -6.39
C ASN A 55 11.03 -23.51 -6.60
N GLY A 56 10.40 -24.03 -5.55
CA GLY A 56 9.00 -24.49 -5.60
C GLY A 56 7.95 -23.39 -5.45
N LEU A 57 8.34 -22.14 -5.16
CA LEU A 57 7.39 -21.06 -4.92
C LEU A 57 7.11 -20.24 -6.20
N PRO A 58 5.88 -19.72 -6.36
CA PRO A 58 5.57 -18.79 -7.42
C PRO A 58 6.28 -17.45 -7.20
N ILE A 59 6.64 -16.78 -8.29
CA ILE A 59 7.18 -15.42 -8.24
C ILE A 59 6.03 -14.43 -8.12
N LEU A 60 6.16 -13.45 -7.22
CA LEU A 60 5.20 -12.36 -7.11
C LEU A 60 5.68 -11.15 -7.90
N VAL A 61 4.74 -10.49 -8.56
CA VAL A 61 4.95 -9.24 -9.30
C VAL A 61 4.22 -8.12 -8.60
N VAL A 62 4.89 -6.98 -8.45
CA VAL A 62 4.29 -5.74 -7.93
C VAL A 62 4.03 -4.78 -9.08
N SER A 63 2.76 -4.51 -9.36
CA SER A 63 2.29 -3.54 -10.35
C SER A 63 1.53 -2.39 -9.67
N LEU A 64 1.55 -1.22 -10.31
CA LEU A 64 0.79 -0.04 -9.89
C LEU A 64 -0.72 -0.27 -10.00
N ASN A 65 -1.15 -0.97 -11.05
CA ASN A 65 -2.56 -1.07 -11.43
C ASN A 65 -3.25 -2.27 -10.76
N THR A 66 -2.49 -3.35 -10.55
CA THR A 66 -3.02 -4.63 -10.09
C THR A 66 -2.52 -5.04 -8.71
N GLY A 67 -1.61 -4.27 -8.11
CA GLY A 67 -1.03 -4.58 -6.81
C GLY A 67 -0.06 -5.75 -6.87
N VAL A 68 -0.18 -6.68 -5.91
CA VAL A 68 0.70 -7.86 -5.82
C VAL A 68 -0.01 -9.08 -6.42
N THR A 69 0.48 -9.54 -7.57
CA THR A 69 -0.06 -10.68 -8.30
C THR A 69 0.97 -11.81 -8.41
N VAL A 70 0.51 -13.01 -8.76
CA VAL A 70 1.43 -14.06 -9.20
C VAL A 70 1.91 -13.69 -10.60
N GLY A 71 3.22 -13.67 -10.78
CA GLY A 71 3.83 -13.33 -12.05
C GLY A 71 3.59 -14.40 -13.09
N ASN A 72 3.04 -13.99 -14.23
CA ASN A 72 3.05 -14.78 -15.46
C ASN A 72 4.36 -14.51 -16.23
N GLU A 73 4.64 -15.35 -17.23
CA GLU A 73 5.82 -15.21 -18.11
C GLU A 73 5.77 -13.91 -18.92
N GLU A 74 4.58 -13.34 -19.13
CA GLU A 74 4.38 -12.08 -19.86
C GLU A 74 4.06 -10.91 -18.91
N ASP A 75 4.43 -9.71 -19.33
CA ASP A 75 4.03 -8.47 -18.69
C ASP A 75 2.67 -7.96 -19.16
N GLU A 76 2.17 -6.88 -18.52
CA GLU A 76 0.87 -6.28 -18.88
C GLU A 76 0.83 -5.77 -20.35
N GLY A 77 1.99 -5.64 -21.01
CA GLY A 77 2.12 -5.25 -22.41
C GLY A 77 2.43 -6.41 -23.37
N GLY A 78 2.29 -7.66 -22.91
CA GLY A 78 2.53 -8.87 -23.71
C GLY A 78 4.02 -9.14 -24.01
N ARG A 79 4.94 -8.50 -23.28
CA ARG A 79 6.38 -8.75 -23.44
C ARG A 79 6.84 -9.83 -22.46
N PRO A 80 7.77 -10.71 -22.87
CA PRO A 80 8.31 -11.71 -21.95
C PRO A 80 9.05 -11.04 -20.80
N ARG A 81 8.71 -11.43 -19.56
CA ARG A 81 9.42 -11.01 -18.35
C ARG A 81 10.72 -11.78 -18.24
N ARG A 82 11.81 -11.03 -18.04
CA ARG A 82 13.10 -11.60 -17.69
C ARG A 82 13.08 -12.01 -16.22
N LEU A 83 12.69 -13.25 -15.95
CA LEU A 83 12.77 -13.87 -14.63
C LEU A 83 14.16 -14.51 -14.45
N ILE A 84 14.67 -14.47 -13.23
CA ILE A 84 15.88 -15.23 -12.86
C ILE A 84 15.44 -16.68 -12.66
N GLU A 85 16.14 -17.61 -13.32
CA GLU A 85 15.83 -19.05 -13.25
C GLU A 85 15.93 -19.59 -11.82
N ASP A 86 16.98 -19.21 -11.11
CA ASP A 86 17.15 -19.52 -9.70
C ASP A 86 16.20 -18.66 -8.85
N ARG A 87 15.14 -19.28 -8.33
CA ARG A 87 14.15 -18.55 -7.53
C ARG A 87 14.63 -18.28 -6.11
N SER A 88 15.72 -18.92 -5.67
CA SER A 88 16.29 -18.68 -4.34
C SER A 88 16.86 -17.26 -4.19
N THR A 89 17.15 -16.58 -5.30
CA THR A 89 17.61 -15.18 -5.29
C THR A 89 16.50 -14.19 -4.91
N TYR A 90 15.24 -14.58 -5.08
CA TYR A 90 14.10 -13.73 -4.71
C TYR A 90 13.89 -13.78 -3.20
N LYS A 91 13.44 -12.65 -2.63
CA LYS A 91 13.02 -12.63 -1.23
C LYS A 91 11.68 -13.36 -1.09
N LEU A 92 11.57 -14.19 -0.07
CA LEU A 92 10.32 -14.81 0.33
C LEU A 92 9.35 -13.71 0.79
N ALA A 93 8.12 -13.75 0.30
CA ALA A 93 7.04 -12.90 0.79
C ALA A 93 5.90 -13.78 1.30
N ILE A 94 5.42 -13.49 2.51
CA ILE A 94 4.29 -14.21 3.12
C ILE A 94 3.07 -13.30 3.24
N LYS A 95 1.91 -13.91 3.54
CA LYS A 95 0.69 -13.16 3.83
C LYS A 95 0.93 -12.21 5.01
N GLY A 96 0.60 -10.94 4.82
CA GLY A 96 0.83 -9.86 5.79
C GLY A 96 2.08 -9.02 5.52
N ASP A 97 2.98 -9.48 4.66
CA ASP A 97 4.09 -8.64 4.19
C ASP A 97 3.59 -7.58 3.20
N VAL A 98 4.26 -6.42 3.21
CA VAL A 98 4.09 -5.38 2.19
C VAL A 98 5.21 -5.54 1.17
N ALA A 99 4.85 -5.85 -0.07
CA ALA A 99 5.79 -5.90 -1.18
C ALA A 99 5.72 -4.61 -1.99
N TYR A 100 6.88 -4.05 -2.33
CA TYR A 100 6.98 -2.82 -3.10
C TYR A 100 8.16 -2.89 -4.05
N ASN A 101 8.05 -2.18 -5.17
CA ASN A 101 9.15 -2.04 -6.12
C ASN A 101 9.94 -0.77 -5.79
N MET A 102 11.21 -0.89 -5.39
CA MET A 102 12.05 0.26 -5.00
C MET A 102 12.25 1.29 -6.12
N MET A 103 12.27 0.88 -7.39
CA MET A 103 12.46 1.79 -8.53
C MET A 103 11.19 2.56 -8.89
N ARG A 104 10.01 2.02 -8.55
CA ARG A 104 8.70 2.62 -8.84
C ARG A 104 7.97 3.13 -7.60
N MET A 105 8.65 3.18 -6.47
CA MET A 105 8.04 3.58 -5.20
C MET A 105 7.54 5.03 -5.22
N TRP A 106 8.24 5.93 -5.91
CA TRP A 106 7.82 7.33 -6.09
C TRP A 106 6.54 7.49 -6.92
N GLN A 107 6.15 6.46 -7.68
CA GLN A 107 4.92 6.44 -8.49
C GLN A 107 3.75 5.79 -7.74
N GLY A 108 3.95 5.31 -6.51
CA GLY A 108 2.90 4.70 -5.69
C GLY A 108 2.78 3.17 -5.81
N ALA A 109 3.82 2.46 -6.26
CA ALA A 109 3.79 0.99 -6.43
C ALA A 109 3.93 0.25 -5.08
N VAL A 110 2.88 0.31 -4.25
CA VAL A 110 2.78 -0.36 -2.95
C VAL A 110 1.45 -1.13 -2.88
N GLY A 111 1.51 -2.42 -2.54
CA GLY A 111 0.31 -3.26 -2.35
C GLY A 111 0.41 -4.11 -1.08
N SER A 112 -0.72 -4.32 -0.41
CA SER A 112 -0.83 -5.24 0.72
C SER A 112 -1.63 -6.49 0.32
N ARG A 113 -1.15 -7.68 0.71
CA ARG A 113 -1.84 -8.93 0.41
C ARG A 113 -3.03 -9.13 1.36
N SER A 114 -4.17 -8.57 1.01
CA SER A 114 -5.47 -8.88 1.63
C SER A 114 -6.12 -10.05 0.88
N GLY A 115 -6.44 -11.13 1.59
CA GLY A 115 -7.03 -12.31 0.96
C GLY A 115 -8.55 -12.21 0.81
N ARG A 116 -9.04 -12.30 -0.43
CA ARG A 116 -10.18 -13.15 -0.84
C ARG A 116 -10.26 -13.13 -2.38
N TRP A 117 -10.10 -14.28 -3.03
CA TRP A 117 -10.37 -14.43 -4.47
C TRP A 117 -11.80 -14.96 -4.64
N LEU A 118 -12.54 -14.33 -5.56
CA LEU A 118 -13.69 -14.87 -6.28
C LEU A 118 -13.35 -14.69 -7.77
N GLY A 119 -13.49 -15.74 -8.56
CA GLY A 119 -13.28 -15.75 -10.01
C GLY A 119 -12.04 -16.50 -10.42
#